data_AF-A0A1Y3W9W9-F1
#
_entry.id   AF-A0A1Y3W9W9-F1
#
_cell.length_a   1.000
_cell.length_b   1.000
_cell.length_c   1.000
_cell.angle_alpha   90.00
_cell.angle_beta   90.00
_cell.angle_gamma   90.00
#
_symmetry.space_group_name_H-M   'P 1'
#
loop_
_entity.id
_entity.type
_entity.pdbx_description
1 polymer ?
#
loop_
_entity_poly.entity_id
_entity_poly.type
_entity_poly.pdbx_seq_one_letter_code
_entity_poly.pdbx_strand_id
1 'polypeptide(L)' 'MQGAQIRRIEIAERGENQVTLQGSELSAGMYIYSLIADGKEIDSKRMILTK' A
#
# COMPACT_ATOMS: atom_id res chain seq x y z
N MET A 1 0.04 -13.78 -1.10
CA MET A 1 0.42 -13.13 0.17
C MET A 1 -0.42 -13.72 1.29
N GLN A 2 0.18 -14.28 2.35
CA GLN A 2 -0.53 -14.81 3.54
C GLN A 2 -0.56 -13.78 4.69
N GLY A 3 -0.81 -12.51 4.37
CA GLY A 3 -0.95 -11.42 5.33
C GLY A 3 -2.39 -10.94 5.41
N ALA A 4 -2.78 -10.33 6.53
CA ALA A 4 -4.07 -9.66 6.63
C ALA A 4 -4.01 -8.31 5.89
N GLN A 5 -4.95 -8.08 4.95
CA GLN A 5 -5.08 -6.78 4.32
C GLN A 5 -5.69 -5.79 5.30
N ILE A 6 -4.89 -4.85 5.80
CA ILE A 6 -5.33 -3.84 6.78
C ILE A 6 -5.80 -2.53 6.13
N ARG A 7 -5.44 -2.29 4.87
CA ARG A 7 -5.78 -1.06 4.14
C ARG A 7 -5.95 -1.36 2.65
N ARG A 8 -6.94 -0.71 2.03
CA ARG A 8 -7.16 -0.70 0.58
C ARG A 8 -7.48 0.74 0.17
N ILE A 9 -6.80 1.20 -0.87
CA ILE A 9 -7.05 2.50 -1.49
C ILE A 9 -7.38 2.21 -2.94
N GLU A 10 -8.56 2.64 -3.38
CA GLU A 10 -8.97 2.53 -4.78
C GLU A 10 -8.39 3.71 -5.56
N ILE A 11 -7.71 3.42 -6.67
CA ILE A 11 -7.17 4.43 -7.57
C ILE A 11 -8.07 4.45 -8.80
N ALA A 12 -9.02 5.41 -8.84
CA ALA A 12 -9.98 5.53 -9.93
C ALA A 12 -9.41 6.26 -11.16
N GLU A 13 -8.34 7.01 -10.97
CA GLU A 13 -7.69 7.82 -12.00
C GLU A 13 -6.65 6.99 -12.78
N ARG A 14 -6.51 7.28 -14.08
CA ARG A 14 -5.50 6.67 -14.95
C ARG A 14 -4.41 7.68 -15.29
N GLY A 15 -3.20 7.18 -15.57
CA GLY A 15 -2.04 8.03 -15.83
C GLY A 15 -1.23 8.30 -14.56
N GLU A 16 -0.47 9.39 -14.57
CA GLU A 16 0.35 9.79 -13.43
C GLU A 16 -0.53 10.26 -12.27
N ASN A 17 -0.47 9.54 -11.16
CA ASN A 17 -1.24 9.82 -9.96
C ASN A 17 -0.38 9.61 -8.72
N GLN A 18 -0.78 10.25 -7.62
CA GLN A 18 -0.12 10.12 -6.33
C GLN A 18 -1.13 9.76 -5.24
N VAL A 19 -0.78 8.76 -4.44
CA VAL A 19 -1.51 8.40 -3.22
C VAL A 19 -0.59 8.64 -2.04
N THR A 20 -1.06 9.40 -1.05
CA THR A 20 -0.33 9.65 0.19
C THR A 20 -0.90 8.77 1.30
N LEU A 21 -0.04 7.95 1.91
CA LEU A 21 -0.39 7.15 3.08
C LEU A 21 0.31 7.74 4.30
N GLN A 22 -0.48 8.13 5.32
CA GLN A 22 0.07 8.65 6.55
C GLN A 22 0.50 7.51 7.48
N GLY A 23 1.79 7.40 7.75
CA GLY A 23 2.34 6.36 8.63
C GLY A 23 1.82 6.43 10.08
N SER A 24 1.39 7.61 10.54
CA SER A 24 0.77 7.81 11.86
C SER A 24 -0.54 7.05 12.07
N GLU A 25 -1.19 6.62 10.98
CA GLU A 25 -2.41 5.80 11.04
C GLU A 25 -2.11 4.31 11.26
N LEU A 26 -0.83 3.93 11.27
CA LEU A 26 -0.38 2.55 11.42
C LEU A 26 0.45 2.40 12.71
N SER A 27 0.29 1.25 13.37
CA SER A 27 1.18 0.88 14.47
C SER A 27 2.60 0.65 13.98
N ALA A 28 3.59 0.79 14.86
CA ALA A 28 4.97 0.39 14.50
C ALA A 28 5.00 -1.09 14.07
N GLY A 29 5.69 -1.40 12.98
CA GLY A 29 5.66 -2.71 12.36
C GLY A 29 6.19 -2.74 10.93
N MET A 30 6.18 -3.92 10.33
CA MET A 30 6.55 -4.12 8.93
C MET A 30 5.30 -4.20 8.06
N TYR A 31 5.29 -3.43 6.98
CA TYR A 31 4.20 -3.34 6.04
C TYR A 31 4.68 -3.63 4.62
N ILE A 32 3.80 -4.24 3.83
CA ILE A 32 3.99 -4.43 2.39
C ILE A 32 2.82 -3.74 1.70
N TYR A 33 3.12 -2.90 0.73
CA TYR A 33 2.14 -2.23 -0.13
C TYR A 33 2.29 -2.75 -1.54
N SER A 34 1.20 -3.20 -2.14
CA SER A 34 1.17 -3.74 -3.49
C SER A 34 0.32 -2.83 -4.38
N LEU A 35 0.88 -2.36 -5.50
CA LEU A 35 0.13 -1.67 -6.53
C LEU A 35 -0.54 -2.71 -7.43
N ILE A 36 -1.87 -2.68 -7.49
CA ILE A 36 -2.65 -3.57 -8.34
C ILE A 36 -3.29 -2.75 -9.45
N ALA A 37 -2.94 -3.03 -10.70
CA ALA A 37 -3.56 -2.43 -11.88
C ALA A 37 -4.24 -3.52 -12.72
N ASP A 38 -5.49 -3.29 -13.11
CA ASP A 38 -6.31 -4.23 -13.90
C ASP A 38 -6.32 -5.66 -13.32
N GLY A 39 -6.39 -5.77 -11.98
CA GLY A 39 -6.42 -7.04 -11.26
C GLY A 39 -5.09 -7.76 -11.14
N LYS A 40 -3.98 -7.17 -11.60
CA LYS A 40 -2.62 -7.73 -11.51
C LYS A 40 -1.74 -6.90 -10.59
N GLU A 41 -0.95 -7.58 -9.77
CA GLU A 41 0.11 -6.93 -8.98
C GLU A 41 1.22 -6.44 -9.93
N ILE A 42 1.50 -5.14 -9.89
CA ILE A 42 2.51 -4.48 -10.72
C ILE A 42 3.82 -4.33 -9.96
N ASP A 43 3.74 -3.94 -8.69
CA ASP A 43 4.90 -3.75 -7.82
C ASP A 43 4.49 -3.91 -6.36
N SER A 44 5.47 -4.24 -5.52
CA SER A 44 5.33 -4.34 -4.08
C SER A 44 6.49 -3.64 -3.38
N LYS A 45 6.19 -2.76 -2.42
CA LYS A 45 7.19 -2.06 -1.60
C LYS A 45 7.06 -2.43 -0.14
N ARG A 46 8.19 -2.54 0.57
CA ARG A 46 8.24 -2.80 2.00
C ARG A 46 8.52 -1.50 2.76
N MET A 47 7.78 -1.25 3.84
CA MET A 47 8.02 -0.17 4.79
C MET A 47 8.22 -0.76 6.18
N ILE A 48 9.18 -0.23 6.92
CA ILE A 48 9.40 -0.55 8.33
C ILE A 48 9.09 0.73 9.10
N LEU A 49 8.02 0.72 9.88
CA LEU A 49 7.63 1.85 10.73
C LEU A 49 8.16 1.60 12.13
N THR A 50 9.05 2.49 12.57
CA THR A 50 9.57 2.49 13.95
C THR A 50 8.87 3.58 14.75
N LYS A 51 8.82 3.41 16.08
CA LYS A 51 8.43 4.50 17.00
C LYS A 51 9.48 5.60 17.02
#